data_AF-A0A1H9CRP2-F1
#
_entry.id   AF-A0A1H9CRP2-F1
#
_cell.length_a   1.000
_cell.length_b   1.000
_cell.length_c   1.000
_cell.angle_alpha   90.00
_cell.angle_beta   90.00
_cell.angle_gamma   90.00
#
_symmetry.space_group_name_H-M   'P 1'
#
loop_
_entity.id
_entity.type
_entity.pdbx_description
1 polymer ?
#
loop_
_entity_poly.entity_id
_entity_poly.type
_entity_poly.pdbx_seq_one_letter_code
_entity_poly.pdbx_strand_id
1 'polypeptide(L)'
;MGADLPDYYFRIRENGAVVFKVDTENRQRRIEMNQLAVVNVRNGEVKPHGDTILSEADIAAIQEWLDARVALLAQRDIDDIHRAIDYLNITTQWVQSKATDAQLDSVTDPLLLAMHDLRSTLVRKKADRILSQADGGKADKPRD
;
A
#
# COMPACT_ATOMS: atom_id res chain seq x y z
N MET A 1 23.56 13.69 22.00
CA MET A 1 23.65 12.45 21.21
C MET A 1 23.12 12.78 19.83
N GLY A 2 23.99 13.19 18.91
CA GLY A 2 23.60 13.36 17.52
C GLY A 2 23.49 11.97 16.92
N ALA A 3 22.27 11.52 16.63
CA ALA A 3 22.08 10.28 15.90
C ALA A 3 22.76 10.43 14.53
N ASP A 4 23.58 9.45 14.14
CA ASP A 4 24.06 9.34 12.77
C ASP A 4 22.84 9.36 11.86
N LEU A 5 22.82 10.31 10.93
CA LEU A 5 21.71 10.46 9.99
C LEU A 5 21.90 9.45 8.85
N PRO A 6 20.80 8.95 8.27
CA PRO A 6 20.91 8.04 7.14
C PRO A 6 21.44 8.77 5.90
N ASP A 7 22.23 8.09 5.08
CA ASP A 7 22.78 8.63 3.82
C ASP A 7 21.68 9.07 2.83
N TYR A 8 20.52 8.41 2.90
CA TYR A 8 19.38 8.66 2.03
C TYR A 8 18.12 8.94 2.84
N TYR A 9 17.34 9.91 2.38
CA TYR A 9 16.02 10.22 2.89
C TYR A 9 14.97 10.13 1.78
N PHE A 10 13.95 9.31 1.99
CA PHE A 10 12.85 9.09 1.07
C PHE A 10 11.59 9.80 1.58
N ARG A 11 11.27 10.95 0.97
CA ARG A 11 10.04 11.68 1.30
C ARG A 11 8.87 11.06 0.55
N ILE A 12 8.02 10.33 1.29
CA ILE A 12 6.83 9.67 0.75
C ILE A 12 5.89 10.66 0.07
N ARG A 13 5.35 10.23 -1.06
CA ARG A 13 4.25 10.84 -1.81
C ARG A 13 3.17 9.77 -2.04
N GLU A 14 2.04 10.19 -2.60
CA GLU A 14 0.93 9.30 -2.91
C GLU A 14 1.35 8.06 -3.73
N ASN A 15 2.17 8.25 -4.78
CA ASN A 15 2.58 7.17 -5.69
C ASN A 15 4.08 6.87 -5.68
N GLY A 16 4.80 7.30 -4.64
CA GLY A 16 6.21 6.98 -4.52
C GLY A 16 6.95 7.89 -3.57
N ALA A 17 8.13 8.39 -3.95
CA ALA A 17 8.93 9.24 -3.09
C ALA A 17 9.81 10.22 -3.87
N VAL A 18 10.22 11.29 -3.18
CA VAL A 18 11.43 12.04 -3.56
C VAL A 18 12.59 11.47 -2.78
N VAL A 19 13.69 11.25 -3.46
CA VAL A 19 14.92 10.73 -2.88
C VAL A 19 15.88 11.89 -2.69
N PHE A 20 16.40 12.02 -1.47
CA PHE A 20 17.43 12.99 -1.13
C PHE A 20 18.67 12.25 -0.64
N LYS A 21 19.85 12.71 -1.06
CA LYS A 21 21.10 12.42 -0.37
C LYS A 21 21.24 13.38 0.79
N VAL A 22 21.51 12.84 1.97
CA VAL A 22 21.68 13.64 3.20
C VAL A 22 23.16 13.92 3.38
N ASP A 23 23.52 15.19 3.46
CA ASP A 23 24.88 15.63 3.77
C ASP A 23 24.89 16.33 5.13
N THR A 24 25.79 15.91 6.00
CA THR A 24 25.94 16.40 7.37
C THR A 24 27.34 16.92 7.68
N GLU A 25 28.27 16.82 6.71
CA GLU A 25 29.69 17.13 6.90
C GLU A 25 30.02 18.61 6.61
N ASN A 26 29.02 19.48 6.47
CA ASN A 26 29.31 20.91 6.32
C ASN A 26 29.83 21.51 7.64
N ARG A 27 30.73 22.52 7.53
CA ARG A 27 31.33 23.22 8.68
C ARG A 27 30.31 23.84 9.64
N GLN A 28 29.04 23.95 9.23
CA GLN A 28 27.96 24.58 9.97
C GLN A 28 27.07 23.57 10.74
N ARG A 29 27.33 22.26 10.64
CA ARG A 29 26.46 21.19 11.20
C ARG A 29 24.99 21.31 10.75
N ARG A 30 24.75 21.80 9.54
CA ARG A 30 23.40 21.90 8.95
C ARG A 30 23.15 20.66 8.11
N ILE A 31 21.96 20.09 8.23
CA ILE A 31 21.51 18.99 7.38
C ILE A 31 21.20 19.56 6.00
N GLU A 32 21.94 19.15 5.00
CA GLU A 32 21.64 19.43 3.59
C GLU A 32 20.98 18.21 2.96
N MET A 33 19.97 18.46 2.12
CA MET A 33 19.21 17.43 1.42
C MET A 33 19.28 17.70 -0.08
N ASN A 34 20.15 16.97 -0.75
CA ASN A 34 20.34 17.10 -2.20
C ASN A 34 19.38 16.14 -2.89
N GLN A 35 18.40 16.69 -3.60
CA GLN A 35 17.43 15.87 -4.32
C GLN A 35 18.11 15.11 -5.45
N LEU A 36 17.99 13.77 -5.42
CA LEU A 36 18.57 12.89 -6.42
C LEU A 36 17.56 12.53 -7.51
N ALA A 37 16.37 12.13 -7.10
CA ALA A 37 15.37 11.57 -8.01
C ALA A 37 13.95 11.64 -7.45
N VAL A 38 12.98 11.38 -8.33
CA VAL A 38 11.62 11.01 -7.98
C VAL A 38 11.39 9.57 -8.39
N VAL A 39 10.87 8.77 -7.47
CA VAL A 39 10.62 7.34 -7.65
C VAL A 39 9.12 7.10 -7.66
N ASN A 40 8.65 6.26 -8.58
CA ASN A 40 7.26 5.80 -8.66
C ASN A 40 7.17 4.34 -8.20
N VAL A 41 6.43 4.10 -7.13
CA VAL A 41 6.31 2.76 -6.50
C VAL A 41 5.40 1.82 -7.32
N ARG A 42 4.54 2.35 -8.19
CA ARG A 42 3.62 1.52 -9.00
C ARG A 42 4.33 0.75 -10.11
N ASN A 43 5.33 1.38 -10.74
CA ASN A 43 6.04 0.83 -11.90
C ASN A 43 7.56 0.76 -11.72
N GLY A 44 8.10 1.22 -10.57
CA GLY A 44 9.53 1.26 -10.30
C GLY A 44 10.29 2.37 -11.05
N GLU A 45 9.59 3.27 -11.75
CA GLU A 45 10.24 4.32 -12.55
C GLU A 45 11.02 5.29 -11.66
N VAL A 46 12.30 5.51 -11.98
CA VAL A 46 13.19 6.46 -11.29
C VAL A 46 13.53 7.59 -12.25
N LYS A 47 13.16 8.82 -11.89
CA LYS A 47 13.45 10.05 -12.66
C LYS A 47 14.48 10.89 -11.92
N PRO A 48 15.74 10.97 -12.41
CA PRO A 48 16.73 11.86 -11.82
C PRO A 48 16.26 13.31 -11.82
N HIS A 49 16.74 14.09 -10.85
CA HIS A 49 16.41 15.49 -10.72
C HIS A 49 17.37 16.36 -11.55
N GLY A 50 16.86 17.06 -12.56
CA GLY A 50 17.71 17.88 -13.44
C GLY A 50 18.78 17.02 -14.13
N ASP A 51 20.03 17.48 -14.09
CA ASP A 51 21.18 16.78 -14.68
C ASP A 51 21.89 15.82 -13.69
N THR A 52 21.25 15.46 -12.58
CA THR A 52 21.83 14.53 -11.60
C THR A 52 22.09 13.16 -12.25
N ILE A 53 23.33 12.70 -12.18
CA ILE A 53 23.74 11.34 -12.54
C ILE A 53 23.72 10.50 -11.27
N LEU A 54 22.88 9.47 -11.24
CA LEU A 54 22.81 8.54 -10.12
C LEU A 54 24.01 7.59 -10.15
N SER A 55 24.70 7.48 -9.01
CA SER A 55 25.73 6.47 -8.80
C SER A 55 25.12 5.08 -8.58
N GLU A 56 25.95 4.04 -8.66
CA GLU A 56 25.52 2.67 -8.34
C GLU A 56 24.95 2.55 -6.93
N ALA A 57 25.53 3.28 -5.96
CA ALA A 57 25.03 3.33 -4.58
C ALA A 57 23.65 3.99 -4.48
N ASP A 58 23.43 5.08 -5.23
CA ASP A 58 22.12 5.75 -5.25
C ASP A 58 21.05 4.80 -5.84
N ILE A 59 21.38 4.09 -6.91
CA ILE A 59 20.47 3.12 -7.56
C ILE A 59 20.16 1.97 -6.60
N ALA A 60 21.17 1.40 -5.93
CA ALA A 60 20.99 0.32 -4.98
C ALA A 60 20.08 0.72 -3.81
N ALA A 61 20.32 1.91 -3.23
CA ALA A 61 19.49 2.43 -2.14
C ALA A 61 18.04 2.67 -2.57
N ILE A 62 17.83 3.18 -3.79
CA ILE A 62 16.48 3.37 -4.36
C ILE A 62 15.77 2.04 -4.54
N GLN A 63 16.46 1.02 -5.05
CA GLN A 63 15.88 -0.30 -5.27
C GLN A 63 15.52 -0.99 -3.96
N GLU A 64 16.41 -0.97 -2.96
CA GLU A 64 16.14 -1.54 -1.64
C GLU A 64 14.92 -0.86 -0.98
N TRP A 65 14.85 0.47 -1.06
CA TRP A 65 13.70 1.21 -0.56
C TRP A 65 12.41 0.86 -1.31
N LEU A 66 12.46 0.71 -2.63
CA LEU A 66 11.32 0.31 -3.46
C LEU A 66 10.78 -1.06 -3.03
N ASP A 67 11.65 -2.06 -2.90
CA ASP A 67 11.27 -3.43 -2.54
C ASP A 67 10.63 -3.47 -1.15
N ALA A 68 11.27 -2.82 -0.17
CA ALA A 68 10.71 -2.68 1.17
C ALA A 68 9.37 -1.94 1.17
N ARG A 69 9.23 -0.91 0.34
CA ARG A 69 8.00 -0.11 0.24
C ARG A 69 6.85 -0.91 -0.35
N VAL A 70 7.09 -1.68 -1.42
CA VAL A 70 6.08 -2.54 -2.05
C VAL A 70 5.60 -3.61 -1.06
N ALA A 71 6.53 -4.27 -0.37
CA ALA A 71 6.18 -5.27 0.64
C ALA A 71 5.33 -4.68 1.78
N LEU A 72 5.72 -3.49 2.28
CA LEU A 72 4.96 -2.80 3.32
C LEU A 72 3.57 -2.38 2.85
N LEU A 73 3.43 -1.91 1.60
CA LEU A 73 2.13 -1.53 1.05
C LEU A 73 1.21 -2.76 0.94
N ALA A 74 1.72 -3.89 0.45
CA ALA A 74 0.95 -5.13 0.39
C ALA A 74 0.47 -5.60 1.77
N GLN A 75 1.31 -5.45 2.80
CA GLN A 75 0.91 -5.73 4.19
C GLN A 75 -0.18 -4.78 4.67
N ARG A 76 -0.08 -3.49 4.33
CA ARG A 76 -1.09 -2.50 4.72
C ARG A 76 -2.42 -2.72 4.01
N ASP A 77 -2.39 -3.14 2.76
CA ASP A 77 -3.60 -3.43 1.99
C ASP A 77 -4.43 -4.52 2.69
N ILE A 78 -3.80 -5.60 3.17
CA ILE A 78 -4.52 -6.64 3.92
C ILE A 78 -5.00 -6.16 5.29
N ASP A 79 -4.21 -5.33 5.98
CA ASP A 79 -4.62 -4.74 7.25
C ASP A 79 -5.82 -3.81 7.08
N ASP A 80 -5.91 -3.05 5.98
CA ASP A 80 -7.05 -2.18 5.68
C ASP A 80 -8.33 -3.00 5.44
N ILE A 81 -8.23 -4.21 4.86
CA ILE A 81 -9.36 -5.14 4.76
C ILE A 81 -9.81 -5.63 6.14
N HIS A 82 -8.88 -5.96 7.04
CA HIS A 82 -9.23 -6.32 8.42
C HIS A 82 -9.92 -5.15 9.15
N ARG A 83 -9.41 -3.92 8.98
CA ARG A 83 -10.07 -2.72 9.53
C ARG A 83 -11.47 -2.51 8.96
N ALA A 84 -11.69 -2.78 7.68
CA ALA A 84 -13.03 -2.70 7.09
C ALA A 84 -14.01 -3.70 7.74
N ILE A 85 -13.55 -4.91 8.05
CA ILE A 85 -14.35 -5.91 8.80
C ILE A 85 -14.69 -5.37 10.19
N ASP A 86 -13.72 -4.81 10.90
CA ASP A 86 -13.93 -4.22 12.22
C ASP A 86 -14.91 -3.05 12.18
N TYR A 87 -14.81 -2.18 11.17
CA TYR A 87 -15.76 -1.09 10.98
C TYR A 87 -17.19 -1.59 10.76
N LEU A 88 -17.39 -2.64 9.94
CA LEU A 88 -18.72 -3.23 9.75
C LEU A 88 -19.30 -3.78 11.06
N ASN A 89 -18.45 -4.44 11.88
CA ASN A 89 -18.86 -4.97 13.17
C ASN A 89 -19.23 -3.86 14.17
N ILE A 90 -18.39 -2.82 14.27
CA ILE A 90 -18.63 -1.66 15.13
C ILE A 90 -19.87 -0.89 14.68
N THR A 91 -20.06 -0.70 13.37
CA THR A 91 -21.27 -0.07 12.82
C THR A 91 -22.51 -0.89 13.15
N THR A 92 -22.45 -2.22 13.06
CA THR A 92 -23.56 -3.09 13.48
C THR A 92 -23.92 -2.89 14.94
N GLN A 93 -22.92 -2.87 15.83
CA GLN A 93 -23.14 -2.60 17.26
C GLN A 93 -23.74 -1.20 17.49
N TRP A 94 -23.28 -0.19 16.76
CA TRP A 94 -23.81 1.17 16.85
C TRP A 94 -25.27 1.24 16.42
N VAL A 95 -25.63 0.60 15.29
CA VAL A 95 -27.04 0.49 14.83
C VAL A 95 -27.92 -0.12 15.91
N GLN A 96 -27.45 -1.17 16.58
CA GLN A 96 -28.25 -1.89 17.59
C GLN A 96 -28.43 -1.13 18.90
N SER A 97 -27.48 -0.28 19.29
CA SER A 97 -27.40 0.23 20.67
C SER A 97 -27.39 1.75 20.81
N LYS A 98 -27.18 2.50 19.71
CA LYS A 98 -26.93 3.94 19.78
C LYS A 98 -27.57 4.78 18.67
N ALA A 99 -27.84 4.20 17.50
CA ALA A 99 -28.35 4.95 16.36
C ALA A 99 -29.75 5.54 16.62
N THR A 100 -29.98 6.76 16.15
CA THR A 100 -31.32 7.36 16.12
C THR A 100 -32.01 7.11 14.78
N ASP A 101 -33.34 7.19 14.74
CA ASP A 101 -34.13 6.98 13.51
C ASP A 101 -33.67 7.91 12.38
N ALA A 102 -33.48 9.20 12.65
CA ALA A 102 -33.00 10.16 11.66
C ALA A 102 -31.60 9.84 11.12
N GLN A 103 -30.72 9.27 11.96
CA GLN A 103 -29.40 8.81 11.50
C GLN A 103 -29.54 7.56 10.62
N LEU A 104 -30.40 6.61 11.01
CA LEU A 104 -30.66 5.39 10.22
C LEU A 104 -31.24 5.72 8.85
N ASP A 105 -32.20 6.64 8.76
CA ASP A 105 -32.77 7.10 7.49
C ASP A 105 -31.69 7.65 6.54
N SER A 106 -30.66 8.31 7.09
CA SER A 106 -29.59 8.91 6.28
C SER A 106 -28.53 7.92 5.77
N VAL A 107 -28.34 6.78 6.44
CA VAL A 107 -27.21 5.85 6.15
C VAL A 107 -27.62 4.46 5.68
N THR A 108 -28.88 4.05 5.91
CA THR A 108 -29.31 2.65 5.70
C THR A 108 -29.17 2.23 4.23
N ASP A 109 -29.79 2.94 3.29
CA ASP A 109 -29.75 2.57 1.88
C ASP A 109 -28.33 2.59 1.28
N PRO A 110 -27.51 3.65 1.49
CA PRO A 110 -26.11 3.64 1.06
C PRO A 110 -25.30 2.46 1.63
N LEU A 111 -25.48 2.15 2.92
CA LEU A 111 -24.76 1.06 3.58
C LEU A 111 -25.17 -0.30 3.01
N LEU A 112 -26.47 -0.54 2.83
CA LEU A 112 -26.99 -1.79 2.26
C LEU A 112 -26.50 -2.01 0.82
N LEU A 113 -26.48 -0.95 -0.01
CA LEU A 113 -25.97 -1.03 -1.38
C LEU A 113 -24.47 -1.35 -1.42
N ALA A 114 -23.66 -0.67 -0.60
CA ALA A 114 -22.22 -0.93 -0.51
C ALA A 114 -21.92 -2.37 -0.06
N MET A 115 -22.65 -2.86 0.96
CA MET A 115 -22.53 -4.24 1.43
C MET A 115 -22.96 -5.26 0.38
N HIS A 116 -24.03 -4.96 -0.37
CA HIS A 116 -24.52 -5.82 -1.43
C HIS A 116 -23.52 -5.98 -2.57
N ASP A 117 -22.93 -4.88 -3.05
CA ASP A 117 -21.93 -4.89 -4.11
C ASP A 117 -20.67 -5.68 -3.69
N LEU A 118 -20.15 -5.38 -2.50
CA LEU A 118 -19.00 -6.09 -1.93
C LEU A 118 -19.28 -7.59 -1.82
N ARG A 119 -20.43 -7.96 -1.26
CA ARG A 119 -20.83 -9.37 -1.12
C ARG A 119 -20.91 -10.06 -2.47
N SER A 120 -21.56 -9.45 -3.45
CA SER A 120 -21.74 -10.04 -4.78
C SER A 120 -20.39 -10.28 -5.48
N THR A 121 -19.45 -9.34 -5.36
CA THR A 121 -18.10 -9.48 -5.89
C THR A 121 -17.31 -10.60 -5.19
N LEU A 122 -17.35 -10.66 -3.85
CA LEU A 122 -16.67 -11.71 -3.08
C LEU A 122 -17.21 -13.11 -3.37
N VAL A 123 -18.54 -13.26 -3.45
CA VAL A 123 -19.18 -14.54 -3.77
C VAL A 123 -18.76 -15.03 -5.16
N ARG A 124 -18.74 -14.14 -6.16
CA ARG A 124 -18.27 -14.47 -7.51
C ARG A 124 -16.81 -14.94 -7.50
N LYS A 125 -15.91 -14.17 -6.88
CA LYS A 125 -14.48 -14.54 -6.79
C LYS A 125 -14.26 -15.87 -6.06
N LYS A 126 -15.05 -16.16 -5.02
CA LYS A 126 -14.99 -17.45 -4.32
C LYS A 126 -15.44 -18.60 -5.22
N ALA A 127 -16.50 -18.41 -6.01
CA ALA A 127 -16.96 -19.42 -6.96
C ALA A 127 -15.91 -19.69 -8.06
N ASP A 128 -15.33 -18.64 -8.66
CA ASP A 128 -14.28 -18.75 -9.68
C ASP A 128 -13.07 -19.56 -9.16
N ARG A 129 -12.67 -19.33 -7.91
CA ARG A 129 -11.56 -20.05 -7.27
C ARG A 129 -11.87 -21.54 -7.09
N ILE A 130 -13.10 -21.89 -6.72
CA ILE A 130 -13.51 -23.30 -6.56
C ILE A 130 -13.50 -24.02 -7.91
N LEU A 131 -13.98 -23.37 -8.97
CA LEU A 131 -13.98 -23.93 -10.33
C LEU A 131 -12.54 -24.14 -10.85
N SER A 132 -11.67 -23.15 -10.68
CA SER A 132 -10.25 -23.26 -11.08
C SER A 132 -9.51 -24.39 -10.35
N GLN A 133 -9.82 -24.64 -9.06
CA GLN A 133 -9.26 -25.75 -8.31
C GLN A 133 -9.77 -27.12 -8.78
N ALA A 134 -11.04 -27.20 -9.22
CA ALA A 134 -11.63 -28.42 -9.76
C ALA A 134 -11.05 -28.80 -11.14
N ASP A 135 -10.72 -27.81 -11.97
CA ASP A 135 -10.13 -28.03 -13.31
C ASP A 135 -8.62 -28.31 -13.24
N GLY A 136 -7.89 -27.67 -12.34
CA GLY A 136 -6.46 -27.94 -12.10
C GLY A 136 -6.15 -29.35 -11.58
N GLY A 137 -7.13 -30.02 -10.96
CA GLY A 137 -7.02 -31.41 -10.51
C GLY A 137 -7.22 -32.49 -11.59
N LYS A 138 -7.60 -32.12 -12.83
CA LYS A 138 -7.78 -33.08 -13.95
C LYS A 138 -6.55 -33.26 -14.85
N ALA A 139 -5.52 -32.43 -14.71
CA ALA A 139 -4.35 -32.44 -15.60
C ALA A 139 -3.28 -33.48 -15.24
N ASP A 140 -3.38 -34.16 -14.09
CA ASP A 140 -2.38 -35.11 -13.59
C ASP A 140 -2.94 -36.55 -13.54
N LYS A 141 -3.37 -37.07 -14.70
CA LYS A 141 -3.46 -38.51 -14.91
C LYS A 141 -2.32 -38.92 -15.84
N PRO A 142 -1.37 -39.78 -15.41
CA PRO A 142 -0.39 -40.32 -16.32
C PRO A 142 -1.12 -41.13 -17.39
N ARG A 143 -0.78 -40.86 -18.65
CA ARG A 143 -1.16 -41.74 -19.76
C ARG A 143 -0.25 -42.96 -19.67
N ASP A 144 -0.86 -44.11 -19.38
CA ASP A 144 -0.22 -45.43 -19.51
C ASP A 144 0.26 -45.68 -20.95
#